data_AF-A0A832MVZ6-F1
#
_entry.id   AF-A0A832MVZ6-F1
#
_cell.length_a   1.000
_cell.length_b   1.000
_cell.length_c   1.000
_cell.angle_alpha   90.00
_cell.angle_beta   90.00
_cell.angle_gamma   90.00
#
_symmetry.space_group_name_H-M   'P 1'
#
loop_
_entity.id
_entity.type
_entity.pdbx_description
1 polymer ?
#
loop_
_entity_poly.entity_id
_entity_poly.type
_entity_poly.pdbx_seq_one_letter_code
_entity_poly.pdbx_strand_id
1 'polypeptide(L)'
;MIVGLGNDIVDISRIEERLEKRILTEEEKKNKKGKITKEYIAGRFALKESYFKALYTGISGNSFQDISFLNRSDGSVFLMHHKYRPSKNGVYNFVYASLSHDSFAYATVLLEKIEGKVFIGIGTNLGKREENIQKALKKLSEISKIVSVSNIIETEPYGKTDQPTFLNCVVEIATNLSPNALLEELLRIEKEMGRERIEKWGPRIIDLDILFYGNLVVKNEKLTVPHYDFENRIFFVKPMLEIAPDFVHPISLKTMSEIFDELISKNSDSNTHTLNKW
;
A
#
# COMPACT_ATOMS: atom_id res chain seq x y z
N MET A 1 5.21 -6.32 -16.94
CA MET A 1 5.57 -7.73 -17.25
C MET A 1 4.74 -8.64 -16.38
N ILE A 2 3.88 -9.46 -17.00
CA ILE A 2 3.09 -10.46 -16.28
C ILE A 2 4.04 -11.51 -15.70
N VAL A 3 4.01 -11.69 -14.37
CA VAL A 3 4.85 -12.66 -13.67
C VAL A 3 4.06 -13.85 -13.16
N GLY A 4 2.72 -13.77 -13.15
CA GLY A 4 1.85 -14.86 -12.73
C GLY A 4 0.42 -14.70 -13.24
N LEU A 5 -0.22 -15.82 -13.53
CA LEU A 5 -1.64 -15.91 -13.88
C LEU A 5 -2.22 -17.16 -13.25
N GLY A 6 -3.39 -17.06 -12.63
CA GLY A 6 -4.10 -18.20 -12.09
C GLY A 6 -5.60 -18.04 -12.25
N ASN A 7 -6.26 -19.17 -12.49
CA ASN A 7 -7.71 -19.25 -12.67
C ASN A 7 -8.27 -20.37 -11.80
N ASP A 8 -9.49 -20.17 -11.33
CA ASP A 8 -10.23 -21.19 -10.60
C ASP A 8 -11.74 -21.09 -10.87
N ILE A 9 -12.39 -22.24 -10.89
CA ILE A 9 -13.83 -22.36 -11.04
C ILE A 9 -14.38 -23.33 -10.00
N VAL A 10 -15.42 -22.91 -9.30
CA VAL A 10 -16.02 -23.64 -8.19
C VAL A 10 -17.52 -23.75 -8.41
N ASP A 11 -18.04 -24.98 -8.39
CA ASP A 11 -19.48 -25.24 -8.34
C ASP A 11 -20.02 -24.84 -6.96
N ILE A 12 -20.89 -23.83 -6.91
CA ILE A 12 -21.38 -23.25 -5.65
C ILE A 12 -22.18 -24.29 -4.85
N SER A 13 -22.85 -25.22 -5.52
CA SER A 13 -23.64 -26.26 -4.86
C SER A 13 -22.78 -27.21 -4.01
N ARG A 14 -21.49 -27.35 -4.36
CA ARG A 14 -20.51 -28.21 -3.69
C ARG A 14 -19.82 -27.55 -2.51
N ILE A 15 -20.04 -26.25 -2.29
CA ILE A 15 -19.46 -25.56 -1.14
C ILE A 15 -20.22 -25.92 0.14
N GLU A 16 -19.46 -26.41 1.11
CA GLU A 16 -19.91 -26.66 2.46
C GLU A 16 -19.67 -25.41 3.32
N GLU A 17 -20.71 -24.94 4.03
CA GLU A 17 -20.63 -23.72 4.85
C GLU A 17 -19.58 -23.83 5.97
N ARG A 18 -19.26 -25.04 6.44
CA ARG A 18 -18.20 -25.25 7.45
C ARG A 18 -16.82 -24.78 6.99
N LEU A 19 -16.58 -24.64 5.68
CA LEU A 19 -15.32 -24.16 5.13
C LEU A 19 -15.11 -22.66 5.36
N GLU A 20 -16.17 -21.92 5.73
CA GLU A 20 -16.12 -20.49 6.01
C GLU A 20 -14.95 -20.12 6.92
N LYS A 21 -14.77 -20.80 8.05
CA LYS A 21 -13.71 -20.50 9.03
C LYS A 21 -12.30 -20.71 8.49
N ARG A 22 -12.14 -21.59 7.51
CA ARG A 22 -10.85 -21.88 6.87
C ARG A 22 -10.56 -20.88 5.76
N ILE A 23 -11.58 -20.52 4.97
CA ILE A 23 -11.44 -19.69 3.78
C ILE A 23 -11.45 -18.21 4.13
N LEU A 24 -12.41 -17.75 4.93
CA LEU A 24 -12.64 -16.33 5.18
C LEU A 24 -11.79 -15.82 6.34
N THR A 25 -11.14 -14.69 6.11
CA THR A 25 -10.48 -13.90 7.17
C THR A 25 -11.50 -13.06 7.94
N GLU A 26 -11.09 -12.51 9.08
CA GLU A 26 -11.92 -11.56 9.83
C GLU A 26 -12.16 -10.27 9.03
N GLU A 27 -11.19 -9.83 8.23
CA GLU A 27 -11.34 -8.69 7.32
C GLU A 27 -12.41 -8.95 6.25
N GLU A 28 -12.45 -10.14 5.64
CA GLU A 28 -13.47 -10.50 4.66
C GLU A 28 -14.86 -10.55 5.29
N LYS A 29 -14.98 -11.14 6.49
CA LYS A 29 -16.24 -11.18 7.24
C LYS A 29 -16.75 -9.78 7.57
N LYS A 30 -15.87 -8.86 7.99
CA LYS A 30 -16.21 -7.46 8.26
C LYS A 30 -16.55 -6.67 6.99
N ASN A 31 -15.86 -6.96 5.88
CA ASN A 31 -16.10 -6.31 4.59
C ASN A 31 -17.40 -6.78 3.94
N LYS A 32 -17.84 -8.02 4.21
CA LYS A 32 -19.14 -8.52 3.75
C LYS A 32 -20.28 -7.80 4.49
N LYS A 33 -20.96 -6.90 3.77
CA LYS A 33 -22.25 -6.35 4.22
C LYS A 33 -23.32 -7.44 4.13
N GLY A 34 -23.90 -7.83 5.26
CA GLY A 34 -24.98 -8.82 5.33
C GLY A 34 -24.50 -10.27 5.55
N LYS A 35 -25.39 -11.23 5.30
CA LYS A 35 -25.13 -12.65 5.59
C LYS A 35 -24.04 -13.22 4.68
N ILE A 36 -23.19 -14.08 5.24
CA ILE A 36 -22.24 -14.91 4.50
C ILE A 36 -23.03 -16.05 3.85
N THR A 37 -22.97 -16.13 2.52
CA THR A 37 -23.66 -17.15 1.71
C THR A 37 -22.66 -18.15 1.14
N LYS A 38 -23.14 -19.31 0.67
CA LYS A 38 -22.31 -20.26 -0.07
C LYS A 38 -21.64 -19.64 -1.29
N GLU A 39 -22.35 -18.76 -1.99
CA GLU A 39 -21.81 -17.99 -3.12
C GLU A 39 -20.61 -17.11 -2.70
N TYR A 40 -20.72 -16.41 -1.57
CA TYR A 40 -19.62 -15.58 -1.07
C TYR A 40 -18.40 -16.44 -0.70
N ILE A 41 -18.61 -17.56 -0.02
CA ILE A 41 -17.54 -18.51 0.33
C ILE A 41 -16.90 -19.08 -0.94
N ALA A 42 -17.70 -19.49 -1.93
CA ALA A 42 -17.24 -20.01 -3.21
C ALA A 42 -16.37 -18.98 -3.96
N GLY A 43 -16.84 -17.73 -4.04
CA GLY A 43 -16.10 -16.67 -4.71
C GLY A 43 -14.78 -16.35 -4.03
N ARG A 44 -14.73 -16.35 -2.68
CA ARG A 44 -13.48 -16.15 -1.94
C ARG A 44 -12.53 -17.33 -2.06
N PHE A 45 -13.04 -18.55 -2.08
CA PHE A 45 -12.24 -19.73 -2.38
C PHE A 45 -11.59 -19.60 -3.77
N ALA A 46 -12.40 -19.35 -4.81
CA ALA A 46 -11.93 -19.26 -6.19
C ALA A 46 -10.87 -18.15 -6.37
N LEU A 47 -11.09 -16.97 -5.78
CA LEU A 47 -10.12 -15.87 -5.82
C LEU A 47 -8.79 -16.24 -5.17
N LYS A 48 -8.81 -16.86 -3.98
CA LYS A 48 -7.59 -17.21 -3.26
C LYS A 48 -6.83 -18.36 -3.94
N GLU A 49 -7.54 -19.37 -4.44
CA GLU A 49 -6.94 -20.43 -5.25
C GLU A 49 -6.30 -19.87 -6.52
N SER A 50 -7.00 -18.97 -7.22
CA SER A 50 -6.47 -18.28 -8.40
C SER A 50 -5.19 -17.52 -8.08
N TYR A 51 -5.15 -16.78 -6.97
CA TYR A 51 -3.94 -16.09 -6.53
C TYR A 51 -2.79 -17.07 -6.23
N PHE A 52 -3.04 -18.15 -5.51
CA PHE A 52 -2.01 -19.14 -5.19
C PHE A 52 -1.48 -19.89 -6.41
N LYS A 53 -2.33 -20.11 -7.43
CA LYS A 53 -1.92 -20.59 -8.74
C LYS A 53 -1.06 -19.55 -9.46
N ALA A 54 -1.42 -18.27 -9.40
CA ALA A 54 -0.63 -17.19 -9.98
C ALA A 54 0.77 -17.05 -9.33
N LEU A 55 0.92 -17.42 -8.05
CA LEU A 55 2.23 -17.52 -7.40
C LEU A 55 3.08 -18.75 -7.85
N TYR A 56 2.49 -19.69 -8.58
CA TYR A 56 3.04 -21.02 -8.93
C TYR A 56 3.33 -21.94 -7.74
N THR A 57 2.67 -21.72 -6.61
CA THR A 57 2.81 -22.55 -5.41
C THR A 57 1.60 -23.45 -5.17
N GLY A 58 0.42 -23.04 -5.64
CA GLY A 58 -0.83 -23.56 -5.10
C GLY A 58 -0.91 -23.28 -3.58
N ILE A 59 -1.69 -24.08 -2.84
CA ILE A 59 -1.81 -23.96 -1.38
C ILE A 59 -0.51 -24.32 -0.64
N SER A 60 0.44 -25.02 -1.25
CA SER A 60 1.63 -25.55 -0.54
C SER A 60 2.44 -24.44 0.15
N GLY A 61 2.41 -24.43 1.49
CA GLY A 61 3.08 -23.44 2.32
C GLY A 61 2.32 -22.12 2.51
N ASN A 62 1.12 -22.00 1.93
CA ASN A 62 0.21 -20.85 2.05
C ASN A 62 -1.03 -21.23 2.85
N SER A 63 -1.62 -20.24 3.51
CA SER A 63 -2.94 -20.36 4.13
C SER A 63 -3.92 -19.44 3.43
N PHE A 64 -5.19 -19.83 3.28
CA PHE A 64 -6.24 -18.90 2.86
C PHE A 64 -6.35 -17.68 3.79
N GLN A 65 -5.86 -17.79 5.02
CA GLN A 65 -5.81 -16.68 5.98
C GLN A 65 -4.63 -15.71 5.73
N ASP A 66 -3.65 -16.07 4.89
CA ASP A 66 -2.51 -15.21 4.56
C ASP A 66 -2.93 -13.98 3.72
N ILE A 67 -4.13 -14.02 3.13
CA ILE A 67 -4.66 -13.00 2.24
C ILE A 67 -6.17 -12.81 2.39
N SER A 68 -6.65 -11.63 2.01
CA SER A 68 -8.06 -11.27 1.95
C SER A 68 -8.40 -10.66 0.61
N PHE A 69 -9.49 -11.11 -0.02
CA PHE A 69 -10.10 -10.37 -1.13
C PHE A 69 -11.25 -9.53 -0.61
N LEU A 70 -11.11 -8.21 -0.70
CA LEU A 70 -12.09 -7.26 -0.18
C LEU A 70 -12.77 -6.53 -1.34
N ASN A 71 -14.02 -6.13 -1.15
CA ASN A 71 -14.73 -5.26 -2.09
C ASN A 71 -14.44 -3.79 -1.77
N ARG A 72 -14.20 -3.01 -2.83
CA ARG A 72 -14.16 -1.55 -2.81
C ARG A 72 -15.58 -0.97 -2.86
N SER A 73 -15.68 0.36 -2.78
CA SER A 73 -16.94 1.11 -2.84
C SER A 73 -17.71 0.89 -4.14
N ASP A 74 -17.01 0.73 -5.26
CA ASP A 74 -17.57 0.45 -6.59
C ASP A 74 -17.92 -1.04 -6.82
N GLY A 75 -17.71 -1.89 -5.81
CA GLY A 75 -17.95 -3.33 -5.87
C GLY A 75 -16.77 -4.13 -6.43
N SER A 76 -15.76 -3.50 -7.04
CA SER A 76 -14.55 -4.19 -7.51
C SER A 76 -13.79 -4.86 -6.37
N VAL A 77 -13.06 -5.93 -6.68
CA VAL A 77 -12.27 -6.66 -5.68
C VAL A 77 -10.82 -6.20 -5.66
N PHE A 78 -10.19 -6.29 -4.49
CA PHE A 78 -8.75 -6.10 -4.32
C PHE A 78 -8.16 -7.08 -3.32
N LEU A 79 -6.88 -7.36 -3.49
CA LEU A 79 -6.13 -8.23 -2.63
C LEU A 79 -5.45 -7.44 -1.51
N MET A 80 -5.75 -7.80 -0.27
CA MET A 80 -5.00 -7.41 0.91
C MET A 80 -4.12 -8.58 1.37
N HIS A 81 -2.83 -8.32 1.50
CA HIS A 81 -1.84 -9.28 2.00
C HIS A 81 -1.69 -9.12 3.51
N HIS A 82 -2.02 -10.17 4.27
CA HIS A 82 -1.54 -10.31 5.65
C HIS A 82 -0.13 -10.88 5.66
N LYS A 83 0.21 -11.67 4.64
CA LYS A 83 1.54 -12.16 4.38
C LYS A 83 1.86 -12.08 2.89
N TYR A 84 2.66 -11.09 2.51
CA TYR A 84 3.17 -11.00 1.15
C TYR A 84 4.17 -12.13 0.89
N ARG A 85 4.08 -12.74 -0.29
CA ARG A 85 5.05 -13.70 -0.79
C ARG A 85 5.36 -13.40 -2.26
N PRO A 86 6.64 -13.42 -2.66
CA PRO A 86 6.97 -13.33 -4.08
C PRO A 86 6.41 -14.55 -4.82
N SER A 87 6.13 -14.37 -6.11
CA SER A 87 5.85 -15.49 -6.99
C SER A 87 7.15 -16.28 -7.25
N LYS A 88 7.06 -17.50 -7.79
CA LYS A 88 8.25 -18.22 -8.27
C LYS A 88 9.02 -17.45 -9.36
N ASN A 89 8.35 -16.53 -10.07
CA ASN A 89 8.95 -15.69 -11.11
C ASN A 89 9.41 -14.31 -10.57
N GLY A 90 9.49 -14.15 -9.24
CA GLY A 90 9.98 -12.94 -8.60
C GLY A 90 8.88 -12.07 -7.97
N VAL A 91 9.27 -10.83 -7.62
CA VAL A 91 8.38 -9.85 -7.00
C VAL A 91 7.40 -9.26 -8.02
N TYR A 92 6.23 -8.87 -7.54
CA TYR A 92 5.23 -8.11 -8.29
C TYR A 92 4.83 -6.89 -7.47
N ASN A 93 4.36 -5.84 -8.13
CA ASN A 93 3.83 -4.63 -7.51
C ASN A 93 2.38 -4.36 -7.94
N PHE A 94 1.83 -5.18 -8.84
CA PHE A 94 0.44 -5.10 -9.25
C PHE A 94 -0.25 -6.46 -9.17
N VAL A 95 -1.48 -6.44 -8.64
CA VAL A 95 -2.41 -7.57 -8.59
C VAL A 95 -3.72 -7.13 -9.21
N TYR A 96 -4.16 -7.88 -10.22
CA TYR A 96 -5.48 -7.71 -10.82
C TYR A 96 -6.29 -8.95 -10.55
N ALA A 97 -7.56 -8.77 -10.18
CA ALA A 97 -8.46 -9.88 -9.91
C ALA A 97 -9.85 -9.58 -10.43
N SER A 98 -10.49 -10.59 -10.99
CA SER A 98 -11.91 -10.54 -11.33
C SER A 98 -12.62 -11.75 -10.74
N LEU A 99 -13.88 -11.55 -10.40
CA LEU A 99 -14.78 -12.57 -9.89
C LEU A 99 -16.11 -12.44 -10.62
N SER A 100 -16.66 -13.55 -11.06
CA SER A 100 -18.01 -13.63 -11.63
C SER A 100 -18.69 -14.87 -11.09
N HIS A 101 -20.02 -14.84 -10.96
CA HIS A 101 -20.76 -15.97 -10.44
C HIS A 101 -22.12 -16.15 -11.12
N ASP A 102 -22.52 -17.40 -11.20
CA ASP A 102 -23.89 -17.89 -11.47
C ASP A 102 -24.06 -19.22 -10.72
N SER A 103 -24.20 -20.35 -11.40
CA SER A 103 -24.12 -21.68 -10.77
C SER A 103 -22.69 -22.02 -10.32
N PHE A 104 -21.71 -21.37 -10.92
CA PHE A 104 -20.28 -21.47 -10.61
C PHE A 104 -19.74 -20.12 -10.17
N ALA A 105 -18.76 -20.10 -9.27
CA ALA A 105 -17.90 -18.96 -9.04
C ALA A 105 -16.62 -19.12 -9.86
N TYR A 106 -16.34 -18.17 -10.75
CA TYR A 106 -15.13 -18.12 -11.57
C TYR A 106 -14.28 -16.92 -11.17
N ALA A 107 -12.99 -17.16 -10.96
CA ALA A 107 -12.03 -16.11 -10.67
C ALA A 107 -10.78 -16.23 -11.55
N THR A 108 -10.20 -15.06 -11.87
CA THR A 108 -8.85 -14.93 -12.42
C THR A 108 -8.05 -13.99 -11.54
N VAL A 109 -6.76 -14.27 -11.37
CA VAL A 109 -5.80 -13.39 -10.71
C VAL A 109 -4.56 -13.29 -11.57
N LEU A 110 -4.14 -12.06 -11.86
CA LEU A 110 -2.94 -11.73 -12.61
C LEU A 110 -1.99 -10.95 -11.71
N LEU A 111 -0.73 -11.39 -11.68
CA LEU A 111 0.37 -10.72 -10.99
C LEU A 111 1.26 -10.06 -12.03
N GLU A 112 1.51 -8.77 -11.86
CA GLU A 112 2.34 -8.00 -12.76
C GLU A 112 3.47 -7.27 -12.01
N LYS A 113 4.65 -7.30 -12.62
CA LYS A 113 5.77 -6.44 -12.27
C LYS A 113 5.88 -5.31 -13.28
N ILE A 114 5.67 -4.08 -12.83
CA ILE A 114 5.93 -2.84 -13.56
C ILE A 114 7.19 -2.20 -12.97
N GLU A 115 8.05 -1.65 -13.82
CA GLU A 115 9.19 -0.85 -13.37
C GLU A 115 8.68 0.49 -12.81
N GLY A 116 9.09 0.86 -11.60
CA GLY A 116 8.59 2.06 -10.92
C GLY A 116 7.33 1.83 -10.10
N LYS A 117 6.56 2.90 -9.88
CA LYS A 117 5.31 2.95 -9.11
C LYS A 117 5.43 2.48 -7.65
N VAL A 118 6.62 2.53 -7.08
CA VAL A 118 6.85 2.37 -5.64
C VAL A 118 7.28 3.73 -5.12
N PHE A 119 6.56 4.26 -4.14
CA PHE A 119 6.71 5.65 -3.71
C PHE A 119 7.15 5.69 -2.25
N ILE A 120 8.24 6.41 -2.00
CA ILE A 120 8.83 6.59 -0.67
C ILE A 120 8.69 8.05 -0.26
N GLY A 121 8.11 8.29 0.90
CA GLY A 121 8.13 9.60 1.55
C GLY A 121 9.44 9.77 2.31
N ILE A 122 10.10 10.90 2.12
CA ILE A 122 11.30 11.28 2.85
C ILE A 122 10.99 12.50 3.70
N GLY A 123 11.27 12.44 5.00
CA GLY A 123 11.08 13.55 5.93
C GLY A 123 12.28 13.76 6.86
N THR A 124 12.62 15.02 7.15
CA THR A 124 13.70 15.35 8.11
C THR A 124 13.47 16.71 8.76
N ASN A 125 13.70 16.81 10.07
CA ASN A 125 13.61 18.08 10.80
C ASN A 125 14.80 18.38 11.72
N LEU A 126 15.82 17.52 11.75
CA LEU A 126 17.01 17.73 12.58
C LEU A 126 18.27 17.95 11.75
N GLY A 127 19.14 18.83 12.23
CA GLY A 127 20.46 19.07 11.67
C GLY A 127 20.40 19.66 10.26
N LYS A 128 21.27 19.18 9.37
CA LYS A 128 21.37 19.67 7.99
C LYS A 128 20.37 18.97 7.07
N ARG A 129 19.10 19.40 7.16
CA ARG A 129 17.93 18.78 6.54
C ARG A 129 18.10 18.48 5.04
N GLU A 130 18.56 19.44 4.23
CA GLU A 130 18.81 19.20 2.79
C GLU A 130 19.91 18.17 2.54
N GLU A 131 21.04 18.26 3.28
CA GLU A 131 22.11 17.25 3.18
C GLU A 131 21.61 15.86 3.60
N ASN A 132 20.70 15.77 4.57
CA ASN A 132 20.09 14.50 4.97
C ASN A 132 19.27 13.89 3.84
N ILE A 133 18.44 14.69 3.15
CA ILE A 133 17.67 14.23 1.99
C ILE A 133 18.61 13.73 0.90
N GLN A 134 19.67 14.49 0.57
CA GLN A 134 20.64 14.07 -0.45
C GLN A 134 21.37 12.77 -0.09
N LYS A 135 21.74 12.59 1.18
CA LYS A 135 22.33 11.34 1.69
C LYS A 135 21.34 10.18 1.61
N ALA A 136 20.07 10.40 1.96
CA ALA A 136 19.02 9.40 1.87
C ALA A 136 18.79 8.97 0.42
N LEU A 137 18.70 9.91 -0.52
CA LEU A 137 18.58 9.65 -1.96
C LEU A 137 19.76 8.82 -2.48
N LYS A 138 20.99 9.17 -2.07
CA LYS A 138 22.19 8.40 -2.43
C LYS A 138 22.08 6.96 -1.92
N LYS A 139 21.73 6.75 -0.65
CA LYS A 139 21.57 5.40 -0.08
C LYS A 139 20.42 4.62 -0.73
N LEU A 140 19.31 5.27 -1.06
CA LEU A 140 18.20 4.65 -1.80
C LEU A 140 18.63 4.21 -3.20
N SER A 141 19.49 4.98 -3.87
CA SER A 141 20.02 4.64 -5.18
C SER A 141 20.95 3.41 -5.19
N GLU A 142 21.47 3.02 -4.02
CA GLU A 142 22.31 1.82 -3.86
C GLU A 142 21.46 0.53 -3.82
N ILE A 143 20.20 0.62 -3.42
CA ILE A 143 19.28 -0.53 -3.27
C ILE A 143 18.14 -0.57 -4.30
N SER A 144 17.98 0.52 -5.07
CA SER A 144 16.89 0.70 -6.03
C SER A 144 17.27 1.73 -7.09
N LYS A 145 16.58 1.73 -8.23
CA LYS A 145 16.71 2.79 -9.23
C LYS A 145 15.74 3.91 -8.88
N ILE A 146 16.25 5.13 -8.72
CA ILE A 146 15.42 6.32 -8.60
C ILE A 146 14.80 6.63 -9.96
N VAL A 147 13.48 6.72 -10.02
CA VAL A 147 12.71 7.02 -11.24
C VAL A 147 12.42 8.52 -11.31
N SER A 148 11.93 9.10 -10.22
CA SER A 148 11.63 10.53 -10.10
C SER A 148 11.70 10.98 -8.64
N VAL A 149 11.94 12.26 -8.42
CA VAL A 149 11.97 12.90 -7.10
C VAL A 149 11.16 14.19 -7.21
N SER A 150 10.22 14.40 -6.29
CA SER A 150 9.46 15.65 -6.22
C SER A 150 10.34 16.81 -5.74
N ASN A 151 9.84 18.04 -5.87
CA ASN A 151 10.40 19.14 -5.13
C ASN A 151 10.39 18.88 -3.61
N ILE A 152 11.36 19.48 -2.93
CA ILE A 152 11.40 19.53 -1.46
C ILE A 152 10.45 20.63 -1.01
N ILE A 153 9.59 20.32 -0.05
CA ILE A 153 8.70 21.28 0.60
C ILE A 153 8.98 21.34 2.09
N GLU A 154 8.87 22.54 2.65
CA GLU A 154 8.89 22.73 4.10
C GLU A 154 7.47 22.71 4.64
N THR A 155 7.24 21.96 5.72
CA THR A 155 5.92 21.86 6.35
C THR A 155 6.00 21.86 7.86
N GLU A 156 4.94 22.32 8.51
CA GLU A 156 4.77 22.20 9.95
C GLU A 156 4.75 20.72 10.39
N PRO A 157 5.18 20.42 11.63
CA PRO A 157 5.11 19.06 12.17
C PRO A 157 3.68 18.54 12.25
N TYR A 158 3.49 17.26 11.92
CA TYR A 158 2.19 16.60 12.01
C TYR A 158 2.07 15.78 13.30
N GLY A 159 0.96 15.93 14.03
CA GLY A 159 0.73 15.28 15.31
C GLY A 159 1.38 16.05 16.47
N LYS A 160 2.65 15.78 16.78
CA LYS A 160 3.39 16.52 17.82
C LYS A 160 3.94 17.81 17.23
N THR A 161 3.42 18.97 17.62
CA THR A 161 3.74 20.26 16.99
C THR A 161 4.90 21.02 17.63
N ASP A 162 5.25 20.69 18.88
CA ASP A 162 6.39 21.31 19.59
C ASP A 162 7.74 20.71 19.13
N GLN A 163 8.09 21.00 17.87
CA GLN A 163 9.35 20.61 17.23
C GLN A 163 9.64 21.45 15.98
N PRO A 164 10.88 21.42 15.43
CA PRO A 164 11.20 22.13 14.19
C PRO A 164 10.39 21.63 12.98
N THR A 165 10.19 22.52 12.02
CA THR A 165 9.57 22.22 10.71
C THR A 165 10.34 21.14 9.95
N PHE A 166 9.61 20.36 9.16
CA PHE A 166 10.15 19.28 8.35
C PHE A 166 10.42 19.74 6.93
N LEU A 167 11.53 19.29 6.34
CA LEU A 167 11.64 19.16 4.89
C LEU A 167 11.12 17.79 4.47
N ASN A 168 10.22 17.78 3.49
CA ASN A 168 9.61 16.57 2.94
C ASN A 168 9.71 16.52 1.42
N CYS A 169 9.88 15.32 0.87
CA CYS A 169 9.72 15.04 -0.55
C CYS A 169 9.22 13.61 -0.77
N VAL A 170 8.77 13.30 -1.98
CA VAL A 170 8.39 11.94 -2.38
C VAL A 170 9.27 11.50 -3.53
N VAL A 171 9.65 10.23 -3.50
CA VAL A 171 10.53 9.61 -4.50
C VAL A 171 9.84 8.40 -5.09
N GLU A 172 9.76 8.35 -6.42
CA GLU A 172 9.41 7.13 -7.13
C GLU A 172 10.67 6.28 -7.35
N ILE A 173 10.60 5.00 -6.99
CA ILE A 173 11.67 4.04 -7.18
C ILE A 173 11.21 2.83 -7.99
N ALA A 174 12.17 2.22 -8.68
CA ALA A 174 12.07 0.88 -9.23
C ALA A 174 12.99 -0.05 -8.43
N THR A 175 12.40 -1.08 -7.82
CA THR A 175 13.14 -2.04 -6.98
C THR A 175 12.69 -3.48 -7.24
N ASN A 176 13.61 -4.42 -7.04
CA ASN A 176 13.34 -5.86 -7.03
C ASN A 176 13.13 -6.42 -5.62
N LEU A 177 13.20 -5.57 -4.59
CA LEU A 177 12.93 -5.95 -3.21
C LEU A 177 11.42 -6.09 -2.98
N SER A 178 11.00 -7.13 -2.26
CA SER A 178 9.61 -7.24 -1.78
C SER A 178 9.26 -6.09 -0.82
N PRO A 179 7.97 -5.78 -0.56
CA PRO A 179 7.59 -4.72 0.38
C PRO A 179 8.26 -4.83 1.76
N ASN A 180 8.35 -6.05 2.31
CA ASN A 180 9.00 -6.28 3.61
C ASN A 180 10.53 -6.11 3.54
N ALA A 181 11.16 -6.61 2.47
CA ALA A 181 12.61 -6.46 2.27
C ALA A 181 12.99 -4.99 2.03
N LEU A 182 12.15 -4.24 1.30
CA LEU A 182 12.31 -2.80 1.14
C LEU A 182 12.20 -2.10 2.49
N LEU A 183 11.19 -2.40 3.29
CA LEU A 183 11.05 -1.83 4.64
C LEU A 183 12.31 -2.07 5.49
N GLU A 184 12.86 -3.30 5.47
CA GLU A 184 14.09 -3.63 6.21
C GLU A 184 15.28 -2.76 5.76
N GLU A 185 15.45 -2.55 4.46
CA GLU A 185 16.49 -1.67 3.92
C GLU A 185 16.27 -0.19 4.28
N LEU A 186 15.03 0.30 4.24
CA LEU A 186 14.72 1.67 4.66
C LEU A 186 15.06 1.88 6.14
N LEU A 187 14.67 0.94 7.01
CA LEU A 187 15.01 0.98 8.44
C LEU A 187 16.52 0.91 8.68
N ARG A 188 17.26 0.13 7.88
CA ARG A 188 18.72 0.08 7.92
C ARG A 188 19.32 1.45 7.56
N ILE A 189 18.85 2.07 6.48
CA ILE A 189 19.29 3.41 6.05
C ILE A 189 19.05 4.44 7.14
N GLU A 190 17.86 4.46 7.73
CA GLU A 190 17.52 5.36 8.84
C GLU A 190 18.48 5.20 10.02
N LYS A 191 18.76 3.95 10.41
CA LYS A 191 19.67 3.64 11.51
C LYS A 191 21.10 4.08 11.22
N GLU A 192 21.60 3.84 10.01
CA GLU A 192 22.94 4.28 9.59
C GLU A 192 23.08 5.80 9.54
N MET A 193 21.98 6.51 9.26
CA MET A 193 21.93 7.97 9.31
C MET A 193 21.78 8.51 10.73
N GLY A 194 21.60 7.65 11.74
CA GLY A 194 21.53 8.05 13.15
C GLY A 194 20.11 8.30 13.67
N ARG A 195 19.07 7.73 13.03
CA ARG A 195 17.71 7.79 13.58
C ARG A 195 17.60 6.93 14.83
N GLU A 196 17.24 7.55 15.94
CA GLU A 196 16.88 6.89 17.20
C GLU A 196 15.36 6.94 17.43
N ARG A 197 14.74 5.81 17.76
CA ARG A 197 13.29 5.71 18.00
C ARG A 197 12.97 5.89 19.48
N ILE A 198 13.11 7.12 19.97
CA ILE A 198 12.91 7.47 21.38
C ILE A 198 11.43 7.74 21.68
N GLU A 199 10.76 8.48 20.80
CA GLU A 199 9.37 8.92 21.00
C GLU A 199 8.55 8.80 19.70
N LYS A 200 7.27 8.49 19.83
CA LYS A 200 6.33 8.48 18.70
C LYS A 200 6.16 9.90 18.16
N TRP A 201 6.35 10.07 16.85
CA TRP A 201 6.27 11.36 16.14
C TRP A 201 7.28 12.43 16.59
N GLY A 202 8.34 12.04 17.29
CA GLY A 202 9.39 12.96 17.69
C GLY A 202 10.25 13.45 16.50
N PRO A 203 11.14 14.41 16.80
CA PRO A 203 12.13 14.90 15.85
C PRO A 203 13.05 13.77 15.37
N ARG A 204 13.48 13.84 14.10
CA ARG A 204 14.26 12.79 13.46
C ARG A 204 15.17 13.33 12.38
N ILE A 205 16.36 12.73 12.29
CA ILE A 205 17.35 13.08 11.26
C ILE A 205 16.90 12.67 9.86
N ILE A 206 16.15 11.56 9.75
CA ILE A 206 15.54 11.11 8.51
C ILE A 206 14.38 10.16 8.83
N ASP A 207 13.40 10.10 7.94
CA ASP A 207 12.23 9.23 7.95
C ASP A 207 11.98 8.75 6.54
N LEU A 208 11.87 7.45 6.34
CA LEU A 208 11.66 6.81 5.04
C LEU A 208 10.42 5.92 5.12
N ASP A 209 9.31 6.39 4.58
CA ASP A 209 8.03 5.69 4.62
C ASP A 209 7.66 5.13 3.24
N ILE A 210 7.28 3.85 3.18
CA ILE A 210 6.66 3.29 1.97
C ILE A 210 5.22 3.83 1.88
N LEU A 211 4.99 4.73 0.93
CA LEU A 211 3.66 5.31 0.68
C LEU A 211 2.79 4.38 -0.14
N PHE A 212 3.35 3.86 -1.23
CA PHE A 212 2.67 2.94 -2.14
C PHE A 212 3.67 1.94 -2.73
N TYR A 213 3.18 0.75 -3.06
CA TYR A 213 3.94 -0.28 -3.75
C TYR A 213 3.07 -0.82 -4.89
N GLY A 214 3.06 -0.11 -6.01
CA GLY A 214 2.08 -0.27 -7.09
C GLY A 214 0.66 -0.25 -6.52
N ASN A 215 -0.16 -1.26 -6.84
CA ASN A 215 -1.51 -1.38 -6.29
C ASN A 215 -1.60 -2.35 -5.08
N LEU A 216 -0.46 -2.81 -4.56
CA LEU A 216 -0.46 -3.76 -3.45
C LEU A 216 -1.09 -3.12 -2.21
N VAL A 217 -1.98 -3.88 -1.59
CA VAL A 217 -2.42 -3.61 -0.22
C VAL A 217 -1.78 -4.65 0.69
N VAL A 218 -0.99 -4.20 1.65
CA VAL A 218 -0.32 -5.02 2.66
C VAL A 218 -0.75 -4.50 4.02
N LYS A 219 -1.20 -5.38 4.89
CA LYS A 219 -1.55 -5.05 6.27
C LYS A 219 -1.13 -6.19 7.20
N ASN A 220 0.00 -5.98 7.86
CA ASN A 220 0.53 -6.90 8.87
C ASN A 220 1.13 -6.10 10.04
N GLU A 221 1.68 -6.80 11.03
CA GLU A 221 2.22 -6.19 12.25
C GLU A 221 3.35 -5.18 12.00
N LYS A 222 4.12 -5.36 10.91
CA LYS A 222 5.31 -4.55 10.60
C LYS A 222 5.06 -3.48 9.54
N LEU A 223 4.16 -3.74 8.60
CA LEU A 223 3.98 -2.94 7.39
C LEU A 223 2.49 -2.75 7.06
N THR A 224 2.12 -1.50 6.81
CA THR A 224 0.85 -1.13 6.19
C THR A 224 1.13 -0.32 4.92
N VAL A 225 0.72 -0.85 3.77
CA VAL A 225 0.81 -0.21 2.45
C VAL A 225 -0.57 -0.34 1.76
N PRO A 226 -1.13 0.70 1.13
CA PRO A 226 -0.70 2.10 1.18
C PRO A 226 -0.51 2.61 2.60
N HIS A 227 0.30 3.65 2.76
CA HIS A 227 0.51 4.27 4.06
C HIS A 227 -0.85 4.68 4.66
N TYR A 228 -1.14 4.20 5.87
CA TYR A 228 -2.48 4.22 6.48
C TYR A 228 -3.12 5.61 6.61
N ASP A 229 -2.30 6.66 6.68
CA ASP A 229 -2.70 8.05 6.87
C ASP A 229 -2.31 8.94 5.68
N PHE A 230 -2.07 8.33 4.50
CA PHE A 230 -1.62 9.07 3.31
C PHE A 230 -2.56 10.21 2.92
N GLU A 231 -3.87 9.92 2.78
CA GLU A 231 -4.87 10.89 2.31
C GLU A 231 -5.06 12.10 3.24
N ASN A 232 -4.56 12.04 4.47
CA ASN A 232 -4.66 13.14 5.45
C ASN A 232 -3.37 13.98 5.54
N ARG A 233 -2.30 13.60 4.83
CA ARG A 233 -0.96 14.18 4.99
C ARG A 233 -0.57 15.00 3.79
N ILE A 234 -0.73 16.32 3.89
CA ILE A 234 -0.42 17.25 2.79
C ILE A 234 1.04 17.14 2.33
N PHE A 235 1.95 16.87 3.26
CA PHE A 235 3.37 16.68 2.97
C PHE A 235 3.70 15.39 2.22
N PHE A 236 2.75 14.45 2.10
CA PHE A 236 2.84 13.31 1.19
C PHE A 236 2.02 13.54 -0.08
N VAL A 237 0.78 14.05 0.05
CA VAL A 237 -0.13 14.24 -1.08
C VAL A 237 0.40 15.27 -2.07
N LYS A 238 0.85 16.44 -1.60
CA LYS A 238 1.31 17.52 -2.48
C LYS A 238 2.53 17.11 -3.33
N PRO A 239 3.60 16.51 -2.79
CA PRO A 239 4.71 16.07 -3.63
C PRO A 239 4.38 14.85 -4.48
N MET A 240 3.46 13.98 -4.05
CA MET A 240 2.97 12.87 -4.88
C MET A 240 2.18 13.37 -6.10
N LEU A 241 1.34 14.40 -5.93
CA LEU A 241 0.60 15.03 -7.01
C LEU A 241 1.53 15.62 -8.09
N GLU A 242 2.70 16.11 -7.69
CA GLU A 242 3.70 16.66 -8.61
C GLU A 242 4.28 15.59 -9.56
N ILE A 243 4.65 14.42 -9.02
CA ILE A 243 5.38 13.39 -9.78
C ILE A 243 4.47 12.31 -10.38
N ALA A 244 3.25 12.15 -9.85
CA ALA A 244 2.35 11.08 -10.23
C ALA A 244 0.85 11.47 -10.09
N PRO A 245 0.39 12.52 -10.81
CA PRO A 245 -0.98 13.03 -10.68
C PRO A 245 -2.05 11.98 -11.02
N ASP A 246 -1.78 11.14 -12.02
CA ASP A 246 -2.71 10.10 -12.49
C ASP A 246 -2.62 8.79 -11.67
N PHE A 247 -1.78 8.75 -10.62
CA PHE A 247 -1.71 7.57 -9.78
C PHE A 247 -3.01 7.42 -8.97
N VAL A 248 -3.61 6.24 -9.04
CA VAL A 248 -4.87 5.95 -8.37
C VAL A 248 -4.59 5.20 -7.07
N HIS A 249 -5.11 5.71 -5.96
CA HIS A 249 -5.00 5.06 -4.67
C HIS A 249 -5.70 3.68 -4.70
N PRO A 250 -5.02 2.57 -4.37
CA PRO A 250 -5.50 1.23 -4.70
C PRO A 250 -6.70 0.75 -3.87
N ILE A 251 -7.07 1.47 -2.81
CA ILE A 251 -8.24 1.18 -1.96
C ILE A 251 -9.41 2.12 -2.27
N SER A 252 -9.24 3.43 -2.14
CA SER A 252 -10.28 4.44 -2.35
C SER A 252 -10.63 4.70 -3.82
N LEU A 253 -9.79 4.26 -4.76
CA LEU A 253 -9.91 4.51 -6.21
C LEU A 253 -9.86 6.00 -6.61
N LYS A 254 -9.45 6.86 -5.70
CA LYS A 254 -9.26 8.28 -5.97
C LYS A 254 -7.92 8.52 -6.65
N THR A 255 -7.92 9.41 -7.62
CA THR A 255 -6.71 10.00 -8.21
C THR A 255 -5.99 10.88 -7.16
N MET A 256 -4.71 11.17 -7.38
CA MET A 256 -3.98 12.09 -6.49
C MET A 256 -4.60 13.49 -6.48
N SER A 257 -5.17 13.95 -7.61
CA SER A 257 -5.90 15.21 -7.70
C SER A 257 -7.13 15.24 -6.79
N GLU A 258 -7.99 14.21 -6.84
CA GLU A 258 -9.17 14.13 -5.98
C GLU A 258 -8.79 14.09 -4.49
N ILE A 259 -7.75 13.34 -4.13
CA ILE A 259 -7.24 13.28 -2.75
C ILE A 259 -6.75 14.65 -2.30
N PHE A 260 -6.02 15.38 -3.16
CA PHE A 260 -5.54 16.71 -2.85
C PHE A 260 -6.68 17.70 -2.63
N ASP A 261 -7.67 17.72 -3.54
CA ASP A 261 -8.82 18.64 -3.45
C ASP A 261 -9.64 18.40 -2.18
N GLU A 262 -9.90 17.13 -1.84
CA GLU A 262 -10.58 16.78 -0.59
C GLU A 262 -9.79 17.21 0.65
N LEU A 263 -8.46 17.05 0.62
CA LEU A 263 -7.60 17.41 1.75
C LEU A 263 -7.57 18.93 1.98
N ILE A 264 -7.48 19.72 0.91
CA ILE A 264 -7.54 21.18 0.99
C ILE A 264 -8.92 21.64 1.47
N SER A 265 -10.00 21.02 0.99
CA SER A 265 -11.36 21.35 1.40
C SER A 265 -11.56 21.14 2.90
N LYS A 266 -11.13 19.99 3.43
CA LYS A 266 -11.17 19.70 4.88
C LYS A 266 -10.38 20.72 5.72
N ASN A 267 -9.20 21.12 5.25
CA ASN A 267 -8.37 22.11 5.93
C ASN A 267 -9.00 23.51 5.91
N SER A 268 -9.70 23.85 4.83
CA SER A 268 -10.45 25.11 4.68
C SER A 268 -11.60 25.18 5.69
N ASP A 269 -12.34 24.09 5.84
CA ASP A 269 -13.44 23.99 6.79
C ASP A 269 -12.97 24.00 8.24
N SER A 270 -11.85 23.34 8.57
CA SER A 270 -11.24 23.42 9.91
C SER A 270 -10.68 24.82 10.23
N ASN A 271 -10.34 25.62 9.23
CA ASN A 271 -9.89 27.01 9.38
C ASN A 271 -11.03 28.02 9.46
N THR A 272 -12.30 27.63 9.42
CA THR A 272 -13.42 28.53 9.76
C THR A 272 -13.46 28.92 11.25
N HIS A 273 -12.49 28.50 12.06
CA HIS A 273 -12.21 29.08 13.39
C HIS A 273 -10.88 29.84 13.50
N THR A 274 -10.11 29.96 12.43
CA THR A 274 -8.89 30.78 12.36
C THR A 274 -8.60 31.23 10.93
N LEU A 275 -9.50 32.03 10.35
CA LEU A 275 -9.17 32.84 9.18
C LEU A 275 -8.52 34.15 9.65
N ASN A 276 -7.19 34.18 9.65
CA ASN A 276 -6.43 35.38 9.37
C ASN A 276 -5.31 35.04 8.38
N LYS A 277 -5.57 35.42 7.12
CA LYS A 277 -4.66 35.83 6.03
C LYS A 277 -3.34 35.07 5.85
N TRP A 278 -3.25 34.37 4.71
CA TRP A 278 -2.14 34.51 3.76
C TRP A 278 -2.72 34.58 2.35
#